data_AF-A0A7C8YKA8-F1
#
_entry.id   AF-A0A7C8YKA8-F1
#
_cell.length_a   1.000
_cell.length_b   1.000
_cell.length_c   1.000
_cell.angle_alpha   90.00
_cell.angle_beta   90.00
_cell.angle_gamma   90.00
#
_symmetry.space_group_name_H-M   'P 1'
#
loop_
_entity.id
_entity.type
_entity.pdbx_description
1 polymer ?
#
loop_
_entity_poly.entity_id
_entity_poly.type
_entity_poly.pdbx_seq_one_letter_code
_entity_poly.pdbx_strand_id
1 'polypeptide(L)'
;SKTTTYCRKVARNVAAMATGEAPAEITGGETTEIVKTIQEAWDKVEDKYAVSSLAVAAAVAVYGSAGLISAIDRLPLIPGVLELVGIGYTGWFAYRNLVFKPDREALIQKIKDTYKDIIGSS
;
A
#
# COMPACT_ATOMS: atom_id res chain seq x y z
N SER A 1 32.23 -24.74 20.72
CA SER A 1 31.28 -24.04 21.62
C SER A 1 31.37 -22.50 21.56
N LYS A 2 31.60 -21.91 20.38
CA LYS A 2 31.65 -20.43 20.20
C LYS A 2 30.50 -19.90 19.33
N THR A 3 29.93 -20.75 18.50
CA THR A 3 28.82 -20.46 17.58
C THR A 3 27.49 -20.28 18.31
N THR A 4 27.19 -21.14 19.29
CA THR A 4 25.95 -21.08 20.09
C THR A 4 25.80 -19.77 20.88
N THR A 5 26.92 -19.20 21.35
CA THR A 5 26.91 -17.93 22.11
C THR A 5 26.63 -16.73 21.20
N TYR A 6 27.08 -16.77 19.95
CA TYR A 6 26.85 -15.70 18.98
C TYR A 6 25.36 -15.62 18.59
N CYS A 7 24.74 -16.76 18.26
CA CYS A 7 23.31 -16.84 17.94
C CYS A 7 22.42 -16.32 19.09
N ARG A 8 22.77 -16.63 20.35
CA ARG A 8 22.05 -16.13 21.53
C ARG A 8 22.18 -14.61 21.71
N LYS A 9 23.30 -14.02 21.31
CA LYS A 9 23.52 -12.56 21.39
C LYS A 9 22.73 -11.84 20.30
N VAL A 10 22.72 -12.38 19.07
CA VAL A 10 21.90 -11.87 17.96
C VAL A 10 20.41 -12.00 18.30
N ALA A 11 19.96 -13.16 18.81
CA ALA A 11 18.57 -13.36 19.18
C ALA A 11 18.11 -12.40 20.29
N ARG A 12 18.96 -12.09 21.28
CA ARG A 12 18.65 -11.07 22.31
C ARG A 12 18.59 -9.66 21.74
N ASN A 13 19.49 -9.29 20.84
CA ASN A 13 19.48 -7.97 20.21
C ASN A 13 18.25 -7.81 19.30
N VAL A 14 17.85 -8.86 18.59
CA VAL A 14 16.62 -8.87 17.78
C VAL A 14 15.37 -8.81 18.66
N ALA A 15 15.34 -9.54 19.78
CA ALA A 15 14.26 -9.45 20.74
C ALA A 15 14.15 -8.05 21.36
N ALA A 16 15.29 -7.39 21.63
CA ALA A 16 15.32 -6.02 22.14
C ALA A 16 14.91 -4.97 21.10
N MET A 17 15.12 -5.22 19.80
CA MET A 17 14.60 -4.37 18.71
C MET A 17 13.13 -4.67 18.36
N ALA A 18 12.63 -5.87 18.68
CA ALA A 18 11.25 -6.29 18.43
C ALA A 18 10.30 -5.94 19.58
N THR A 19 10.81 -5.82 20.81
CA THR A 19 10.19 -4.96 21.83
C THR A 19 10.42 -3.54 21.35
N GLY A 20 9.49 -3.08 20.52
CA GLY A 20 9.54 -1.77 19.92
C GLY A 20 9.91 -0.70 20.94
N GLU A 21 10.46 0.39 20.44
CA GLU A 21 10.09 1.69 20.99
C GLU A 21 8.63 1.59 21.37
N ALA A 22 8.38 1.63 22.68
CA ALA A 22 7.06 1.72 23.23
C ALA A 22 6.31 2.77 22.40
N PRO A 23 4.98 2.65 22.21
CA PRO A 23 4.23 3.87 21.85
C PRO A 23 4.74 4.90 22.83
N ALA A 24 5.42 5.95 22.34
CA ALA A 24 6.01 6.98 23.19
C ALA A 24 4.97 7.22 24.27
N GLU A 25 5.30 6.84 25.51
CA GLU A 25 4.32 6.85 26.58
C GLU A 25 3.78 8.25 26.52
N ILE A 26 2.50 8.39 26.12
CA ILE A 26 1.91 9.72 26.04
C ILE A 26 1.78 10.09 27.50
N THR A 27 2.85 10.69 28.00
CA THR A 27 2.96 11.11 29.37
C THR A 27 1.72 11.95 29.61
N GLY A 28 1.00 11.70 30.70
CA GLY A 28 -0.30 12.33 30.93
C GLY A 28 -0.27 13.87 30.80
N GLY A 29 0.92 14.48 30.85
CA GLY A 29 1.17 15.89 30.51
C GLY A 29 0.96 16.26 29.05
N GLU A 30 1.53 15.52 28.09
CA GLU A 30 1.47 15.86 26.64
C GLU A 30 0.06 15.73 26.06
N THR A 31 -0.73 14.74 26.51
CA THR A 31 -2.16 14.65 26.15
C THR A 31 -2.94 15.87 26.65
N THR A 32 -2.70 16.32 27.88
CA THR A 32 -3.38 17.52 28.41
C THR A 32 -3.01 18.79 27.64
N GLU A 33 -1.76 18.93 27.19
CA GLU A 33 -1.34 20.09 26.40
C GLU A 33 -1.97 20.07 25.00
N ILE A 34 -1.96 18.92 24.31
CA ILE A 34 -2.60 18.77 23.00
C ILE A 34 -4.11 19.03 23.09
N VAL A 35 -4.78 18.52 24.13
CA VAL A 35 -6.21 18.77 24.35
C VAL A 35 -6.48 20.25 24.61
N LYS A 36 -5.64 20.93 25.41
CA LYS A 36 -5.79 22.37 25.65
C LYS A 36 -5.58 23.19 24.38
N THR A 37 -4.58 22.86 23.56
CA THR A 37 -4.36 23.55 22.28
C THR A 37 -5.52 23.35 21.31
N ILE A 38 -6.08 22.14 21.24
CA ILE A 38 -7.28 21.86 20.44
C ILE A 38 -8.50 22.61 20.98
N GLN A 39 -8.66 22.68 22.31
CA GLN A 39 -9.73 23.42 22.98
C GLN A 39 -9.64 24.93 22.65
N GLU A 40 -8.46 25.53 22.79
CA GLU A 40 -8.22 26.94 22.46
C GLU A 40 -8.45 27.23 20.96
N ALA A 41 -7.99 26.32 20.09
CA ALA A 41 -8.24 26.43 18.65
C ALA A 41 -9.73 26.31 18.35
N TRP A 42 -10.47 25.45 19.05
CA TRP A 42 -11.92 25.27 18.88
C TRP A 42 -12.72 26.46 19.39
N ASP A 43 -12.28 27.11 20.47
CA ASP A 43 -12.92 28.30 21.00
C ASP A 43 -12.66 29.56 20.17
N LYS A 44 -11.56 29.61 19.42
CA LYS A 44 -11.29 30.66 18.42
C LYS A 44 -12.08 30.50 17.12
N VAL A 45 -12.70 29.35 16.87
CA VAL A 45 -13.55 29.16 15.68
C VAL A 45 -14.87 29.89 15.88
N GLU A 46 -15.09 30.92 15.06
CA GLU A 46 -16.32 31.73 15.10
C GLU A 46 -17.54 30.93 14.61
N ASP A 47 -17.38 30.10 13.57
CA ASP A 47 -18.44 29.29 12.98
C ASP A 47 -18.32 27.79 13.34
N LYS A 48 -18.57 27.47 14.62
CA LYS A 48 -18.50 26.09 15.14
C LYS A 48 -19.46 25.13 14.41
N TYR A 49 -20.60 25.62 13.93
CA TYR A 49 -21.57 24.83 13.16
C TYR A 49 -21.05 24.44 11.76
N ALA A 50 -20.40 25.37 11.06
CA ALA A 50 -19.82 25.08 9.75
C ALA A 50 -18.69 24.05 9.87
N VAL A 51 -17.78 24.25 10.82
CA VAL A 51 -16.64 23.34 11.01
C VAL A 51 -17.10 21.96 11.52
N SER A 52 -18.06 21.90 12.45
CA SER A 52 -18.60 20.61 12.91
C SER A 52 -19.35 19.88 11.80
N SER A 53 -20.15 20.57 10.99
CA SER A 53 -20.84 19.95 9.85
C SER A 53 -19.85 19.41 8.80
N LEU A 54 -18.78 20.14 8.51
CA LEU A 54 -17.70 19.68 7.64
C LEU A 54 -16.98 18.45 8.22
N ALA A 55 -16.69 18.46 9.53
CA ALA A 55 -16.08 17.33 10.21
C ALA A 55 -16.97 16.08 10.16
N VAL A 56 -18.29 16.24 10.35
CA VAL A 56 -19.26 15.15 10.21
C VAL A 56 -19.29 14.65 8.77
N ALA A 57 -19.33 15.54 7.77
CA ALA A 57 -19.29 15.14 6.37
C ALA A 57 -17.99 14.39 6.01
N ALA A 58 -16.85 14.84 6.51
CA ALA A 58 -15.57 14.16 6.35
C ALA A 58 -15.58 12.77 7.02
N ALA A 59 -16.13 12.66 8.23
CA ALA A 59 -16.25 11.38 8.93
C ALA A 59 -17.16 10.40 8.17
N VAL A 60 -18.29 10.87 7.64
CA VAL A 60 -19.19 10.07 6.80
C VAL A 60 -18.51 9.65 5.50
N ALA A 61 -17.72 10.52 4.87
CA ALA A 61 -16.96 10.18 3.68
C ALA A 61 -15.89 9.11 3.96
N VAL A 62 -15.19 9.21 5.10
CA VAL A 62 -14.23 8.18 5.53
C VAL A 62 -14.94 6.86 5.84
N TYR A 63 -16.05 6.89 6.58
CA TYR A 63 -16.83 5.69 6.89
C TYR A 63 -17.40 5.03 5.62
N GLY A 64 -17.95 5.84 4.71
CA GLY A 64 -18.50 5.38 3.44
C GLY A 64 -17.42 4.79 2.52
N SER A 65 -16.24 5.40 2.44
CA SER A 65 -15.12 4.86 1.67
C SER A 65 -14.61 3.54 2.26
N ALA A 66 -14.53 3.40 3.59
CA ALA A 66 -14.23 2.13 4.24
C ALA A 66 -15.29 1.05 3.94
N GLY A 67 -16.58 1.43 3.92
CA GLY A 67 -17.68 0.54 3.52
C GLY A 67 -17.58 0.09 2.06
N LEU A 68 -17.21 0.99 1.15
CA LEU A 68 -16.97 0.68 -0.27
C LEU A 68 -15.77 -0.26 -0.45
N ILE A 69 -14.66 0.01 0.23
CA ILE A 69 -13.47 -0.87 0.22
C ILE A 69 -13.84 -2.25 0.76
N SER A 70 -14.62 -2.32 1.84
CA SER A 70 -15.10 -3.60 2.38
C SER A 70 -16.05 -4.32 1.42
N ALA A 71 -16.91 -3.60 0.69
CA ALA A 71 -17.76 -4.20 -0.34
C ALA A 71 -16.96 -4.76 -1.52
N ILE A 72 -15.89 -4.07 -1.93
CA ILE A 72 -14.94 -4.52 -2.96
C ILE A 72 -14.18 -5.76 -2.46
N ASP A 73 -13.65 -5.73 -1.24
CA ASP A 73 -12.92 -6.86 -0.62
C ASP A 73 -13.83 -8.08 -0.39
N ARG A 74 -15.12 -7.84 -0.14
CA ARG A 74 -16.16 -8.88 -0.06
C ARG A 74 -16.76 -9.28 -1.40
N LEU A 75 -16.26 -8.77 -2.52
CA LEU A 75 -16.59 -9.29 -3.84
C LEU A 75 -15.57 -10.40 -4.19
N PRO A 76 -15.86 -11.68 -3.94
CA PRO A 76 -14.96 -12.80 -4.28
C PRO A 76 -14.74 -12.96 -5.80
N LEU A 77 -15.34 -12.10 -6.61
CA LEU A 77 -15.24 -12.09 -8.06
C LEU A 77 -14.00 -11.36 -8.57
N ILE A 78 -13.47 -10.37 -7.86
CA ILE A 78 -12.32 -9.59 -8.36
C ILE A 78 -11.08 -10.46 -8.56
N PRO A 79 -10.69 -11.32 -7.59
CA PRO A 79 -9.56 -12.23 -7.79
C PRO A 79 -9.77 -13.17 -8.99
N GLY A 80 -10.96 -13.77 -9.11
CA GLY A 80 -11.29 -14.68 -10.21
C GLY A 80 -11.41 -14.00 -11.58
N VAL A 81 -11.94 -12.77 -11.65
CA VAL A 81 -12.04 -11.99 -12.89
C VAL A 81 -10.66 -11.52 -13.33
N LEU A 82 -9.82 -11.03 -12.43
CA LEU A 82 -8.44 -10.66 -12.76
C LEU A 82 -7.61 -11.88 -13.18
N GLU A 83 -7.83 -13.04 -12.58
CA GLU A 83 -7.22 -14.31 -12.99
C GLU A 83 -7.69 -14.73 -14.39
N LEU A 84 -9.01 -14.69 -14.65
CA LEU A 84 -9.57 -15.00 -15.97
C LEU A 84 -9.07 -14.04 -17.06
N VAL A 85 -8.98 -12.75 -16.75
CA VAL A 85 -8.41 -11.73 -17.64
C VAL A 85 -6.93 -11.98 -17.87
N GLY A 86 -6.17 -12.30 -16.82
CA GLY A 86 -4.75 -12.62 -16.92
C GLY A 86 -4.49 -13.86 -17.77
N ILE A 87 -5.22 -14.95 -17.55
CA ILE A 87 -5.14 -16.18 -18.33
C ILE A 87 -5.61 -15.94 -19.76
N GLY A 88 -6.73 -15.23 -19.94
CA GLY A 88 -7.29 -14.91 -21.25
C GLY A 88 -6.34 -14.07 -22.10
N TYR A 89 -5.77 -13.02 -21.51
CA TYR A 89 -4.79 -12.17 -22.19
C TYR A 89 -3.49 -12.92 -22.46
N THR A 90 -3.00 -13.72 -21.50
CA THR A 90 -1.78 -14.53 -21.70
C THR A 90 -1.97 -15.57 -22.80
N GLY A 91 -3.12 -16.27 -22.82
CA GLY A 91 -3.48 -17.22 -23.86
C GLY A 91 -3.62 -16.57 -25.24
N TRP A 92 -4.32 -15.44 -25.33
CA TRP A 92 -4.45 -14.66 -26.57
C TRP A 92 -3.10 -14.13 -27.05
N PHE A 93 -2.27 -13.59 -26.15
CA PHE A 93 -0.94 -13.08 -26.45
C PHE A 93 -0.03 -14.20 -26.96
N ALA A 94 -0.02 -15.37 -26.31
CA ALA A 94 0.76 -16.52 -26.75
C ALA A 94 0.27 -17.02 -28.12
N TYR A 95 -1.03 -17.16 -28.31
CA TYR A 95 -1.60 -17.58 -29.59
C TYR A 95 -1.24 -16.62 -30.73
N ARG A 96 -1.38 -15.31 -30.49
CA ARG A 96 -1.10 -14.29 -31.50
C ARG A 96 0.39 -14.12 -31.76
N ASN A 97 1.23 -14.04 -30.73
CA ASN A 97 2.62 -13.62 -30.89
C ASN A 97 3.61 -14.78 -31.01
N LEU A 98 3.25 -16.00 -30.56
CA LEU A 98 4.16 -17.16 -30.62
C LEU A 98 3.78 -18.17 -31.71
N VAL A 99 2.48 -18.37 -31.97
CA VAL A 99 2.01 -19.36 -32.96
C VAL A 99 1.97 -18.77 -34.38
N PHE A 100 1.60 -17.49 -34.52
CA PHE A 100 1.55 -16.84 -35.82
C PHE A 100 2.94 -16.39 -36.29
N LYS A 101 3.31 -16.86 -37.49
CA LYS A 101 4.61 -16.57 -38.09
C LYS A 101 4.95 -15.07 -38.22
N PRO A 102 4.15 -14.21 -38.84
CA PRO A 102 4.51 -12.80 -38.98
C PRO A 102 4.65 -12.10 -37.61
N ASP A 103 3.80 -12.47 -36.65
CA ASP A 103 3.76 -11.86 -35.33
C ASP A 103 4.98 -12.28 -34.46
N ARG A 104 5.49 -13.52 -34.61
CA ARG A 104 6.71 -13.99 -33.92
C ARG A 104 7.96 -13.21 -34.31
N GLU A 105 8.09 -12.87 -35.58
CA GLU A 105 9.23 -12.14 -36.12
C GLU A 105 9.19 -10.68 -35.67
N ALA A 106 7.99 -10.06 -35.67
CA ALA A 106 7.77 -8.73 -35.13
C ALA A 106 8.04 -8.67 -33.61
N LEU A 107 7.67 -9.71 -32.85
CA LEU A 107 7.95 -9.78 -31.41
C LEU A 107 9.46 -9.88 -31.14
N ILE A 108 10.17 -10.74 -31.87
CA ILE A 108 11.64 -10.89 -31.74
C ILE A 108 12.36 -9.60 -32.12
N GLN A 109 11.92 -8.90 -33.17
CA GLN A 109 12.47 -7.59 -33.51
C GLN A 109 12.24 -6.58 -32.39
N LYS A 110 11.00 -6.44 -31.87
CA LYS A 110 10.72 -5.55 -30.73
C LYS A 110 11.58 -5.85 -29.50
N ILE A 111 11.81 -7.12 -29.18
CA ILE A 111 12.68 -7.51 -28.05
C ILE A 111 14.13 -7.08 -28.32
N LYS A 112 14.64 -7.29 -29.54
CA LYS A 112 16.00 -6.87 -29.92
C LYS A 112 16.17 -5.36 -29.91
N ASP A 113 15.18 -4.63 -30.40
CA ASP A 113 15.19 -3.17 -30.42
C ASP A 113 15.13 -2.62 -28.99
N THR A 114 14.24 -3.15 -28.15
CA THR A 114 14.15 -2.79 -26.72
C THR A 114 15.46 -3.11 -25.98
N TYR A 115 16.07 -4.27 -26.24
CA TYR A 115 17.35 -4.68 -25.66
C TYR A 115 18.47 -3.72 -26.09
N LYS A 116 18.51 -3.35 -27.37
CA LYS A 116 19.48 -2.39 -27.91
C LYS A 116 19.29 -1.00 -27.31
N ASP A 117 18.05 -0.55 -27.15
CA ASP A 117 17.71 0.73 -26.53
C ASP A 117 18.10 0.79 -25.05
N ILE A 118 17.91 -0.30 -24.29
CA ILE A 118 18.24 -0.36 -22.86
C ILE A 118 19.76 -0.43 -22.61
N ILE A 119 20.50 -1.15 -23.46
CA ILE A 119 21.92 -1.46 -23.20
C ILE A 119 22.85 -0.51 -23.94
N GLY A 120 22.28 0.37 -24.75
CA GLY A 120 22.98 1.46 -25.40
C GLY A 120 23.04 1.27 -26.90
N SER A 121 22.23 2.07 -27.59
CA SER A 121 22.77 2.89 -28.66
C SER A 121 23.87 3.78 -28.08
N SER A 122 25.08 3.24 -28.02
CA SER A 122 26.31 4.04 -27.99
C SER A 122 27.06 3.84 -29.30
#